data_AF-A0A7V3BU91-F1
#
_entry.id   AF-A0A7V3BU91-F1
#
_cell.length_a   1.000
_cell.length_b   1.000
_cell.length_c   1.000
_cell.angle_alpha   90.00
_cell.angle_beta   90.00
_cell.angle_gamma   90.00
#
_symmetry.space_group_name_H-M   'P 1'
#
loop_
_entity.id
_entity.type
_entity.pdbx_description
1 polymer ?
#
loop_
_entity_poly.entity_id
_entity_poly.type
_entity_poly.pdbx_seq_one_letter_code
_entity_poly.pdbx_strand_id
1 'polypeptide(L)'
;MARGRRSRPAGAEPLPPRRKWRAILLATLLLAPAFWSILIGVVAVAADEGVETPPPGPFIAFGLALIPFVFVVLAFLSEHPRAPGAVVRAMVLSLLVGIPVSALAADAVTGLVAGAGAGGAAALRADVRHDWRARALAVLAVSAYVYVVVRSAPDVALLISPALPFASLGVADHLSERRAERPTRRR
;
A
#
# COMPACT_ATOMS: atom_id res chain seq x y z
N MET A 1 41.38 -12.46 -5.21
CA MET A 1 40.08 -12.08 -4.59
C MET A 1 39.38 -11.05 -5.47
N ALA A 2 38.50 -11.52 -6.36
CA ALA A 2 37.77 -10.66 -7.28
C ALA A 2 36.56 -10.03 -6.56
N ARG A 3 36.60 -8.71 -6.32
CA ARG A 3 35.42 -7.94 -5.92
C ARG A 3 34.42 -7.99 -7.07
N GLY A 4 33.34 -8.76 -6.87
CA GLY A 4 32.18 -8.77 -7.74
C GLY A 4 31.65 -7.35 -7.91
N ARG A 5 32.01 -6.74 -9.04
CA ARG A 5 31.52 -5.46 -9.53
C ARG A 5 30.05 -5.69 -9.83
N ARG A 6 29.17 -5.44 -8.85
CA ARG A 6 27.72 -5.52 -9.04
C ARG A 6 27.36 -4.62 -10.21
N SER A 7 26.99 -5.23 -11.32
CA SER A 7 26.52 -4.59 -12.53
C SER A 7 25.38 -3.64 -12.15
N ARG A 8 25.59 -2.33 -12.34
CA ARG A 8 24.49 -1.36 -12.35
C ARG A 8 23.47 -1.86 -13.38
N PRO A 9 22.19 -2.07 -13.04
CA PRO A 9 21.18 -2.12 -14.07
C PRO A 9 21.26 -0.78 -14.82
N ALA A 10 21.51 -0.85 -16.11
CA ALA A 10 21.67 0.31 -16.98
C ALA A 10 20.41 1.20 -16.95
N GLY A 11 20.61 2.51 -16.80
CA GLY A 11 19.96 3.49 -17.67
C GLY A 11 18.57 4.03 -17.35
N ALA A 12 17.96 3.80 -16.18
CA ALA A 12 16.73 4.53 -15.82
C ALA A 12 17.07 5.73 -14.93
N GLU A 13 16.80 6.94 -15.44
CA GLU A 13 16.89 8.19 -14.66
C GLU A 13 15.98 8.10 -13.41
N PRO A 14 16.42 8.60 -12.23
CA PRO A 14 15.58 8.60 -11.04
C PRO A 14 14.24 9.27 -11.31
N LEU A 15 13.16 8.71 -10.75
CA LEU A 15 11.84 9.31 -10.94
C LEU A 15 11.80 10.70 -10.29
N PRO A 16 11.30 11.73 -10.99
CA PRO A 16 11.10 13.03 -10.38
C PRO A 16 10.09 12.92 -9.23
N PRO A 17 10.37 13.50 -8.04
CA PRO A 17 9.51 13.37 -6.85
C PRO A 17 8.05 13.74 -7.10
N ARG A 18 7.80 14.78 -7.91
CA ARG A 18 6.46 15.24 -8.29
C ARG A 18 5.63 14.14 -8.95
N ARG A 19 6.25 13.32 -9.80
CA ARG A 19 5.55 12.25 -10.53
C ARG A 19 5.20 11.08 -9.62
N LYS A 20 6.14 10.72 -8.73
CA LYS A 20 5.93 9.68 -7.71
C LYS A 20 4.78 10.05 -6.76
N TRP A 21 4.77 11.27 -6.24
CA TRP A 21 3.69 11.76 -5.37
C TRP A 21 2.34 11.88 -6.09
N ARG A 22 2.34 12.25 -7.39
CA ARG A 22 1.12 12.21 -8.22
C ARG A 22 0.58 10.78 -8.36
N ALA A 23 1.44 9.80 -8.61
CA ALA A 23 1.03 8.39 -8.68
C ALA A 23 0.43 7.91 -7.37
N ILE A 24 1.06 8.23 -6.24
CA ILE A 24 0.56 7.93 -4.88
C ILE A 24 -0.80 8.59 -4.64
N LEU A 25 -0.94 9.88 -4.95
CA LEU A 25 -2.18 10.62 -4.74
C LEU A 25 -3.33 10.06 -5.58
N LEU A 26 -3.10 9.81 -6.88
CA LEU A 26 -4.12 9.27 -7.77
C LEU A 26 -4.51 7.83 -7.39
N ALA A 27 -3.54 6.99 -7.03
CA ALA A 27 -3.82 5.65 -6.53
C ALA A 27 -4.60 5.69 -5.20
N THR A 28 -4.30 6.66 -4.32
CA THR A 28 -5.01 6.84 -3.05
C THR A 28 -6.46 7.28 -3.28
N LEU A 29 -6.69 8.22 -4.19
CA LEU A 29 -8.03 8.67 -4.56
C LEU A 29 -8.88 7.54 -5.15
N LEU A 30 -8.24 6.59 -5.84
CA LEU A 30 -8.92 5.40 -6.35
C LEU A 30 -9.11 4.31 -5.28
N LEU A 31 -8.16 4.19 -4.35
CA LEU A 31 -8.23 3.24 -3.23
C LEU A 31 -9.34 3.61 -2.25
N ALA A 32 -9.55 4.90 -1.98
CA ALA A 32 -10.52 5.35 -1.00
C ALA A 32 -11.96 4.82 -1.26
N PRO A 33 -12.56 4.99 -2.45
CA PRO A 33 -13.88 4.41 -2.73
C PRO A 33 -13.86 2.88 -2.76
N ALA A 34 -12.75 2.24 -3.19
CA ALA A 34 -12.62 0.78 -3.13
C ALA A 34 -12.68 0.28 -1.67
N PHE A 35 -11.92 0.95 -0.80
CA PHE A 35 -11.77 0.65 0.60
C PHE A 35 -13.10 0.79 1.34
N TRP A 36 -13.77 1.95 1.21
CA TRP A 36 -15.05 2.17 1.88
C TRP A 36 -16.14 1.25 1.36
N SER A 37 -16.15 0.91 0.06
CA SER A 37 -17.11 -0.04 -0.47
C SER A 37 -16.92 -1.45 0.13
N ILE A 38 -15.69 -1.97 0.18
CA ILE A 38 -15.43 -3.26 0.84
C ILE A 38 -15.85 -3.20 2.30
N LEU A 39 -15.54 -2.10 2.99
CA LEU A 39 -15.87 -1.96 4.40
C LEU A 39 -17.38 -1.94 4.65
N ILE A 40 -18.16 -1.20 3.86
CA ILE A 40 -19.63 -1.22 3.93
C ILE A 40 -20.15 -2.64 3.81
N GLY A 41 -19.65 -3.40 2.84
CA GLY A 41 -20.05 -4.78 2.64
C GLY A 41 -19.64 -5.70 3.80
N VAL A 42 -18.43 -5.56 4.35
CA VAL A 42 -17.97 -6.36 5.49
C VAL A 42 -18.77 -6.03 6.77
N VAL A 43 -19.05 -4.75 7.01
CA VAL A 43 -19.88 -4.32 8.15
C VAL A 43 -21.30 -4.87 8.01
N ALA A 44 -21.87 -4.85 6.80
CA ALA A 44 -23.18 -5.44 6.53
C ALA A 44 -23.20 -6.97 6.78
N VAL A 45 -22.11 -7.69 6.50
CA VAL A 45 -21.99 -9.12 6.84
C VAL A 45 -21.91 -9.36 8.34
N ALA A 46 -21.31 -8.44 9.08
CA ALA A 46 -21.07 -8.58 10.51
C ALA A 46 -22.18 -8.00 11.41
N ALA A 47 -23.20 -7.37 10.81
CA ALA A 47 -24.30 -6.76 11.55
C ALA A 47 -25.25 -7.82 12.13
N ASP A 48 -25.83 -7.51 13.29
CA ASP A 48 -26.80 -8.39 13.97
C ASP A 48 -28.12 -8.51 13.17
N GLU A 49 -28.79 -9.64 13.36
CA GLU A 49 -30.12 -9.88 12.78
C GLU A 49 -31.12 -8.80 13.23
N GLY A 50 -31.79 -8.18 12.27
CA GLY A 50 -32.77 -7.11 12.53
C GLY A 50 -32.25 -5.69 12.29
N VAL A 51 -30.94 -5.52 12.02
CA VAL A 51 -30.40 -4.25 11.51
C VAL A 51 -30.64 -4.16 9.99
N GLU A 52 -31.28 -3.09 9.54
CA GLU A 52 -31.42 -2.83 8.10
C GLU A 52 -30.05 -2.47 7.51
N THR A 53 -29.49 -3.38 6.71
CA THR A 53 -28.19 -3.20 6.05
C THR A 53 -28.29 -3.31 4.54
N PRO A 54 -27.46 -2.58 3.78
CA PRO A 54 -27.36 -2.78 2.34
C PRO A 54 -26.89 -4.20 1.99
N PRO A 55 -27.20 -4.72 0.78
CA PRO A 55 -26.74 -6.03 0.36
C PRO A 55 -25.20 -6.06 0.30
N PRO A 56 -24.52 -6.96 1.03
CA PRO A 56 -23.07 -6.88 1.18
C PRO A 56 -22.30 -7.22 -0.11
N GLY A 57 -22.79 -8.19 -0.87
CA GLY A 57 -22.12 -8.73 -2.06
C GLY A 57 -21.72 -7.67 -3.10
N PRO A 58 -22.64 -6.81 -3.58
CA PRO A 58 -22.33 -5.76 -4.54
C PRO A 58 -21.24 -4.79 -4.09
N PHE A 59 -21.23 -4.40 -2.82
CA PHE A 59 -20.23 -3.46 -2.27
C PHE A 59 -18.83 -4.11 -2.19
N ILE A 60 -18.76 -5.35 -1.68
CA ILE A 60 -17.50 -6.11 -1.67
C ILE A 60 -16.98 -6.31 -3.10
N ALA A 61 -17.85 -6.73 -4.01
CA ALA A 61 -17.48 -6.97 -5.41
C ALA A 61 -17.00 -5.69 -6.11
N PHE A 62 -17.68 -4.56 -5.90
CA PHE A 62 -17.29 -3.26 -6.45
C PHE A 62 -15.89 -2.86 -5.97
N GLY A 63 -15.66 -2.90 -4.66
CA GLY A 63 -14.36 -2.49 -4.14
C GLY A 63 -13.24 -3.43 -4.57
N LEU A 64 -13.46 -4.75 -4.55
CA LEU A 64 -12.50 -5.74 -5.06
C LEU A 64 -12.20 -5.55 -6.56
N ALA A 65 -13.21 -5.21 -7.37
CA ALA A 65 -13.04 -4.92 -8.78
C ALA A 65 -12.19 -3.66 -9.02
N LEU A 66 -12.19 -2.71 -8.09
CA LEU A 66 -11.44 -1.45 -8.19
C LEU A 66 -9.97 -1.58 -7.77
N ILE A 67 -9.64 -2.51 -6.86
CA ILE A 67 -8.28 -2.74 -6.36
C ILE A 67 -7.23 -2.99 -7.47
N PRO A 68 -7.48 -3.82 -8.51
CA PRO A 68 -6.54 -3.98 -9.62
C PRO A 68 -6.17 -2.64 -10.28
N PHE A 69 -7.16 -1.75 -10.45
CA PHE A 69 -6.92 -0.44 -11.07
C PHE A 69 -6.08 0.47 -10.17
N VAL A 70 -6.20 0.38 -8.84
CA VAL A 70 -5.31 1.07 -7.90
C VAL A 70 -3.85 0.70 -8.17
N PHE A 71 -3.56 -0.59 -8.34
CA PHE A 71 -2.20 -1.05 -8.62
C PHE A 71 -1.76 -0.72 -10.04
N VAL A 72 -2.67 -0.72 -11.03
CA VAL A 72 -2.37 -0.24 -12.40
C VAL A 72 -1.97 1.23 -12.36
N VAL A 73 -2.74 2.10 -11.73
CA VAL A 73 -2.42 3.52 -11.57
C VAL A 73 -1.06 3.68 -10.91
N LEU A 74 -0.81 2.95 -9.82
CA LEU A 74 0.46 3.05 -9.09
C LEU A 74 1.66 2.57 -9.93
N ALA A 75 1.55 1.43 -10.60
CA ALA A 75 2.64 0.83 -11.37
C ALA A 75 2.96 1.59 -12.66
N PHE A 76 1.93 2.01 -13.40
CA PHE A 76 2.13 2.70 -14.69
C PHE A 76 2.51 4.17 -14.51
N LEU A 77 1.86 4.91 -13.60
CA LEU A 77 2.21 6.33 -13.40
C LEU A 77 3.57 6.51 -12.73
N SER A 78 4.00 5.53 -11.93
CA SER A 78 5.37 5.47 -11.41
C SER A 78 6.38 4.87 -12.38
N GLU A 79 6.02 4.55 -13.64
CA GLU A 79 6.93 3.99 -14.65
C GLU A 79 7.67 2.73 -14.19
N HIS A 80 6.97 1.81 -13.53
CA HIS A 80 7.57 0.57 -13.08
C HIS A 80 8.16 -0.21 -14.29
N PRO A 81 9.43 -0.67 -14.26
CA PRO A 81 10.09 -1.26 -15.44
C PRO A 81 9.41 -2.53 -16.00
N ARG A 82 8.56 -3.14 -15.17
CA ARG A 82 7.76 -4.33 -15.47
C ARG A 82 6.33 -4.13 -14.95
N ALA A 83 5.67 -3.04 -15.35
CA ALA A 83 4.40 -2.62 -14.77
C ALA A 83 3.31 -3.71 -14.73
N PRO A 84 3.03 -4.49 -15.80
CA PRO A 84 2.02 -5.55 -15.74
C PRO A 84 2.35 -6.64 -14.70
N GLY A 85 3.61 -7.08 -14.66
CA GLY A 85 4.06 -8.08 -13.68
C GLY A 85 4.04 -7.55 -12.25
N ALA A 86 4.31 -6.25 -12.06
CA ALA A 86 4.21 -5.59 -10.76
C ALA A 86 2.76 -5.52 -10.25
N VAL A 87 1.80 -5.28 -11.14
CA VAL A 87 0.35 -5.29 -10.81
C VAL A 87 -0.07 -6.67 -10.34
N VAL A 88 0.24 -7.74 -11.08
CA VAL A 88 -0.10 -9.11 -10.67
C VAL A 88 0.52 -9.46 -9.33
N ARG A 89 1.81 -9.14 -9.14
CA ARG A 89 2.49 -9.35 -7.86
C ARG A 89 1.85 -8.54 -6.72
N ALA A 90 1.43 -7.31 -7.00
CA ALA A 90 0.77 -6.46 -6.02
C ALA A 90 -0.59 -7.04 -5.58
N MET A 91 -1.39 -7.55 -6.52
CA MET A 91 -2.65 -8.23 -6.22
C MET A 91 -2.43 -9.47 -5.35
N VAL A 92 -1.45 -10.30 -5.70
CA VAL A 92 -1.13 -11.51 -4.91
C VAL A 92 -0.67 -11.12 -3.50
N LEU A 93 0.24 -10.14 -3.39
CA LEU A 93 0.72 -9.69 -2.08
C LEU A 93 -0.36 -9.01 -1.25
N SER A 94 -1.29 -8.29 -1.87
CA SER A 94 -2.37 -7.64 -1.13
C SER A 94 -3.30 -8.65 -0.48
N LEU A 95 -3.57 -9.78 -1.16
CA LEU A 95 -4.35 -10.87 -0.60
C LEU A 95 -3.54 -11.67 0.44
N LEU A 96 -2.30 -12.04 0.12
CA LEU A 96 -1.43 -12.83 1.00
C LEU A 96 -1.10 -12.11 2.31
N VAL A 97 -1.07 -10.79 2.33
CA VAL A 97 -0.84 -10.01 3.56
C VAL A 97 -2.16 -9.56 4.17
N GLY A 98 -3.10 -9.07 3.37
CA GLY A 98 -4.34 -8.49 3.88
C GLY A 98 -5.22 -9.51 4.59
N ILE A 99 -5.40 -10.72 4.02
CA ILE A 99 -6.27 -11.75 4.61
C ILE A 99 -5.73 -12.23 5.98
N PRO A 100 -4.45 -12.65 6.11
CA PRO A 100 -3.94 -13.06 7.41
C PRO A 100 -3.92 -11.92 8.43
N VAL A 101 -3.62 -10.68 8.01
CA VAL A 101 -3.65 -9.54 8.94
C VAL A 101 -5.07 -9.24 9.41
N SER A 102 -6.09 -9.28 8.53
CA SER A 102 -7.48 -9.17 8.96
C SER A 102 -7.85 -10.23 9.99
N ALA A 103 -7.42 -11.49 9.76
CA ALA A 103 -7.70 -12.60 10.68
C ALA A 103 -7.00 -12.42 12.04
N LEU A 104 -5.73 -12.02 12.04
CA LEU A 104 -4.95 -11.78 13.27
C LEU A 104 -5.44 -10.54 14.04
N ALA A 105 -5.83 -9.49 13.31
CA ALA A 105 -6.32 -8.26 13.91
C ALA A 105 -7.79 -8.35 14.33
N ALA A 106 -8.54 -9.36 13.87
CA ALA A 106 -9.98 -9.46 14.04
C ALA A 106 -10.74 -8.20 13.56
N ASP A 107 -10.22 -7.50 12.56
CA ASP A 107 -10.86 -6.35 11.92
C ASP A 107 -10.43 -6.20 10.45
N ALA A 108 -11.35 -5.73 9.60
CA ALA A 108 -11.09 -5.61 8.17
C ALA A 108 -10.25 -4.38 7.80
N VAL A 109 -10.32 -3.31 8.59
CA VAL A 109 -9.62 -2.04 8.32
C VAL A 109 -8.11 -2.27 8.32
N THR A 110 -7.58 -2.91 9.35
CA THR A 110 -6.15 -3.18 9.51
C THR A 110 -5.64 -4.08 8.38
N GLY A 111 -6.38 -5.14 8.03
CA GLY A 111 -5.99 -6.03 6.94
C GLY A 111 -6.07 -5.38 5.56
N LEU A 112 -7.09 -4.55 5.29
CA LEU A 112 -7.16 -3.77 4.05
C LEU A 112 -5.98 -2.80 3.91
N VAL A 113 -5.60 -2.11 4.99
CA VAL A 113 -4.42 -1.23 5.00
C VAL A 113 -3.13 -2.02 4.78
N ALA A 114 -2.96 -3.16 5.47
CA ALA A 114 -1.78 -4.01 5.32
C ALA A 114 -1.67 -4.59 3.90
N GLY A 115 -2.78 -5.07 3.34
CA GLY A 115 -2.85 -5.61 1.98
C GLY A 115 -2.58 -4.53 0.94
N ALA A 116 -3.22 -3.36 1.03
CA ALA A 116 -2.96 -2.23 0.14
C ALA A 116 -1.50 -1.78 0.23
N GLY A 117 -0.94 -1.68 1.45
CA GLY A 117 0.47 -1.34 1.67
C GLY A 117 1.43 -2.35 1.04
N ALA A 118 1.19 -3.65 1.25
CA ALA A 118 2.01 -4.72 0.69
C ALA A 118 1.95 -4.76 -0.85
N GLY A 119 0.75 -4.64 -1.43
CA GLY A 119 0.56 -4.54 -2.87
C GLY A 119 1.22 -3.28 -3.43
N GLY A 120 1.01 -2.14 -2.78
CA GLY A 120 1.63 -0.87 -3.12
C GLY A 120 3.15 -0.92 -3.11
N ALA A 121 3.75 -1.63 -2.15
CA ALA A 121 5.20 -1.79 -2.06
C ALA A 121 5.79 -2.54 -3.26
N ALA A 122 5.01 -3.42 -3.89
CA ALA A 122 5.40 -4.14 -5.10
C ALA A 122 5.03 -3.41 -6.40
N ALA A 123 3.93 -2.65 -6.42
CA ALA A 123 3.49 -1.89 -7.59
C ALA A 123 4.24 -0.57 -7.78
N LEU A 124 4.55 0.15 -6.70
CA LEU A 124 5.25 1.43 -6.77
C LEU A 124 6.70 1.21 -7.24
N ARG A 125 7.14 1.90 -8.29
CA ARG A 125 8.53 1.81 -8.76
C ARG A 125 9.52 2.13 -7.63
N ALA A 126 10.52 1.27 -7.48
CA ALA A 126 11.65 1.46 -6.59
C ALA A 126 12.90 1.75 -7.44
N ASP A 127 13.58 2.88 -7.19
CA ASP A 127 14.87 3.14 -7.83
C ASP A 127 15.98 2.32 -7.14
N VAL A 128 17.06 2.01 -7.87
CA VAL A 128 18.09 0.96 -7.62
C VAL A 128 18.73 0.92 -6.22
N ARG A 129 18.55 1.95 -5.39
CA ARG A 129 19.06 2.03 -4.00
C ARG A 129 18.01 1.84 -2.90
N HIS A 130 16.79 1.47 -3.25
CA HIS A 130 15.72 1.29 -2.26
C HIS A 130 15.86 -0.05 -1.51
N ASP A 131 15.86 0.03 -0.18
CA ASP A 131 15.81 -1.14 0.69
C ASP A 131 14.34 -1.58 0.80
N TRP A 132 14.00 -2.75 0.25
CA TRP A 132 12.67 -3.35 0.39
C TRP A 132 12.25 -3.46 1.87
N ARG A 133 13.23 -3.54 2.77
CA ARG A 133 13.01 -3.52 4.23
C ARG A 133 12.39 -2.23 4.71
N ALA A 134 12.74 -1.07 4.12
CA ALA A 134 12.15 0.21 4.50
C ALA A 134 10.65 0.26 4.17
N ARG A 135 10.26 -0.25 3.00
CA ARG A 135 8.84 -0.37 2.61
C ARG A 135 8.11 -1.37 3.48
N ALA A 136 8.71 -2.54 3.73
CA ALA A 136 8.12 -3.55 4.61
C ALA A 136 7.91 -3.01 6.03
N LEU A 137 8.90 -2.27 6.57
CA LEU A 137 8.80 -1.61 7.87
C LEU A 137 7.73 -0.53 7.88
N ALA A 138 7.59 0.25 6.80
CA ALA A 138 6.54 1.26 6.69
C ALA A 138 5.14 0.64 6.64
N VAL A 139 4.95 -0.45 5.90
CA VAL A 139 3.68 -1.21 5.90
C VAL A 139 3.41 -1.73 7.29
N LEU A 140 4.39 -2.38 7.95
CA LEU A 140 4.23 -2.87 9.31
C LEU A 140 3.86 -1.75 10.31
N ALA A 141 4.58 -0.63 10.27
CA ALA A 141 4.36 0.50 11.16
C ALA A 141 2.98 1.13 10.96
N VAL A 142 2.55 1.30 9.70
CA VAL A 142 1.22 1.83 9.39
C VAL A 142 0.11 0.86 9.80
N SER A 143 0.28 -0.44 9.54
CA SER A 143 -0.70 -1.43 9.98
C SER A 143 -0.83 -1.46 11.50
N ALA A 144 0.30 -1.40 12.23
CA ALA A 144 0.30 -1.30 13.69
C ALA A 144 -0.36 -0.01 14.19
N TYR A 145 -0.09 1.12 13.53
CA TYR A 145 -0.75 2.39 13.85
C TYR A 145 -2.27 2.30 13.64
N VAL A 146 -2.72 1.82 12.48
CA VAL A 146 -4.14 1.67 12.17
C VAL A 146 -4.81 0.70 13.14
N TYR A 147 -4.18 -0.41 13.49
CA TYR A 147 -4.68 -1.35 14.50
C TYR A 147 -4.99 -0.66 15.84
N VAL A 148 -4.08 0.23 16.29
CA VAL A 148 -4.26 1.03 17.51
C VAL A 148 -5.37 2.06 17.34
N VAL A 149 -5.43 2.77 16.22
CA VAL A 149 -6.44 3.81 15.97
C VAL A 149 -7.84 3.19 15.87
N VAL A 150 -8.00 2.04 15.21
CA VAL A 150 -9.30 1.32 15.15
C VAL A 150 -9.85 1.02 16.54
N ARG A 151 -8.98 0.74 17.51
CA ARG A 151 -9.36 0.40 18.90
C ARG A 151 -9.53 1.59 19.82
N SER A 152 -8.95 2.74 19.47
CA SER A 152 -8.96 3.93 20.33
C SER A 152 -9.84 5.05 19.79
N ALA A 153 -9.99 5.15 18.48
CA ALA A 153 -10.74 6.19 17.77
C ALA A 153 -11.27 5.63 16.43
N PRO A 154 -12.30 4.75 16.45
CA PRO A 154 -12.78 4.04 15.26
C PRO A 154 -13.20 5.00 14.13
N ASP A 155 -13.95 6.07 14.45
CA ASP A 155 -14.40 7.05 13.46
C ASP A 155 -13.23 7.72 12.72
N VAL A 156 -12.14 8.01 13.45
CA VAL A 156 -10.92 8.57 12.88
C VAL A 156 -10.25 7.54 11.98
N ALA A 157 -10.17 6.28 12.42
CA ALA A 157 -9.60 5.20 11.62
C ALA A 157 -10.30 5.07 10.26
N LEU A 158 -11.63 5.13 10.23
CA LEU A 158 -12.42 5.01 9.01
C LEU A 158 -12.12 6.10 7.99
N LEU A 159 -11.85 7.31 8.47
CA LEU A 159 -11.56 8.46 7.61
C LEU A 159 -10.14 8.41 7.03
N ILE A 160 -9.14 8.11 7.86
CA ILE A 160 -7.73 8.28 7.46
C ILE A 160 -7.11 7.03 6.83
N SER A 161 -7.64 5.83 7.13
CA SER A 161 -7.05 4.55 6.71
C SER A 161 -6.71 4.43 5.23
N PRO A 162 -7.59 4.80 4.27
CA PRO A 162 -7.25 4.66 2.85
C PRO A 162 -6.09 5.56 2.39
N ALA A 163 -5.79 6.65 3.10
CA ALA A 163 -4.71 7.56 2.75
C ALA A 163 -3.31 7.08 3.19
N LEU A 164 -3.25 6.26 4.23
CA LEU A 164 -1.99 5.87 4.88
C LEU A 164 -1.11 4.88 4.10
N PRO A 165 -1.63 3.81 3.46
CA PRO A 165 -0.78 2.74 2.94
C PRO A 165 0.19 3.21 1.85
N PHE A 166 -0.22 4.12 0.96
CA PHE A 166 0.66 4.61 -0.10
C PHE A 166 1.48 5.84 0.32
N ALA A 167 0.92 6.70 1.16
CA ALA A 167 1.65 7.85 1.69
C ALA A 167 2.88 7.40 2.49
N SER A 168 2.75 6.33 3.29
CA SER A 168 3.86 5.80 4.09
C SER A 168 4.97 5.21 3.23
N LEU A 169 4.66 4.59 2.10
CA LEU A 169 5.65 4.13 1.13
C LEU A 169 6.42 5.30 0.52
N GLY A 170 5.72 6.38 0.15
CA GLY A 170 6.35 7.61 -0.33
C GLY A 170 7.31 8.22 0.70
N VAL A 171 6.90 8.27 1.97
CA VAL A 171 7.75 8.75 3.07
C VAL A 171 8.93 7.82 3.33
N ALA A 172 8.72 6.51 3.34
CA ALA A 172 9.76 5.51 3.56
C ALA A 172 10.86 5.59 2.50
N ASP A 173 10.46 5.74 1.25
CA ASP A 173 11.37 5.92 0.13
C ASP A 173 12.17 7.21 0.28
N HIS A 174 11.52 8.35 0.59
CA HIS A 174 12.20 9.63 0.81
C HIS A 174 13.20 9.60 1.97
N LEU A 175 12.85 8.91 3.08
CA LEU A 175 13.76 8.72 4.21
C LEU A 175 14.94 7.81 3.87
N SER A 176 14.71 6.77 3.05
CA SER A 176 15.77 5.88 2.56
C SER A 176 16.75 6.62 1.64
N GLU A 177 16.25 7.45 0.74
CA GLU A 177 17.06 8.31 -0.15
C GLU A 177 17.95 9.25 0.67
N ARG A 178 17.38 9.96 1.67
CA ARG A 178 18.15 10.84 2.57
C ARG A 178 19.23 10.10 3.38
N ARG A 179 18.99 8.85 3.78
CA ARG A 179 19.99 8.04 4.50
C ARG A 179 21.11 7.59 3.55
N ALA A 180 20.79 7.25 2.31
CA ALA A 180 21.77 6.85 1.30
C ALA A 180 22.68 8.01 0.83
N GLU A 181 22.25 9.26 1.01
CA GLU A 181 23.04 10.48 0.77
C GLU A 181 23.98 10.86 1.94
N ARG A 182 23.78 10.27 3.13
CA ARG A 182 24.61 10.56 4.32
C ARG A 182 25.99 9.86 4.45
N PRO A 183 26.54 9.05 3.52
CA PRO A 183 27.80 8.37 3.78
C PRO A 183 29.03 9.19 3.35
N THR A 184 29.34 10.31 4.02
CA THR A 184 30.70 10.91 4.19
C THR A 184 30.67 12.25 4.97
N ARG A 185 30.17 12.26 6.21
CA ARG A 185 30.39 13.43 7.11
C ARG A 185 30.83 13.07 8.53
N ARG A 186 31.40 11.87 8.68
CA ARG A 186 32.20 11.46 9.84
C ARG A 186 33.52 10.87 9.32
N ARG A 187 34.47 11.77 9.05
CA ARG A 187 35.88 11.53 9.31
C ARG A 187 36.25 12.40 10.49
#